data_AF-A0A7U4J8B9-F1
#
_entry.id   AF-A0A7U4J8B9-F1
#
_cell.length_a   1.000
_cell.length_b   1.000
_cell.length_c   1.000
_cell.angle_alpha   90.00
_cell.angle_beta   90.00
_cell.angle_gamma   90.00
#
_symmetry.space_group_name_H-M   'P 1'
#
loop_
_entity.id
_entity.type
_entity.pdbx_description
1 polymer ?
#
loop_
_entity_poly.entity_id
_entity_poly.type
_entity_poly.pdbx_seq_one_letter_code
_entity_poly.pdbx_strand_id
1 'polypeptide(L)'
;MTAAVARAVMALAARCLGPGRQQWALAMQAEFDAAVEDGKPLAFALGCLVAACREGLQQDEGQFVLAQYLLALALLLPMAALQVDQAVGFLLTPGAGLPYGMVANHAAQNPYLIWSQNSALPVLQLLWLSLGVAHLGLAWVLVEGDWTRVVKLGALIGAATITLSVFTGVLLLDMSLLIAHGPKRAIALAAILATARWHARLSHPTERLAR
;
A
#
# COMPACT_ATOMS: atom_id res chain seq x y z
N MET A 1 -30.98 3.02 -26.23
CA MET A 1 -30.00 2.47 -25.25
C MET A 1 -28.93 3.50 -24.88
N THR A 2 -28.26 4.14 -25.86
CA THR A 2 -27.19 5.16 -25.65
C THR A 2 -27.51 6.24 -24.62
N ALA A 3 -28.72 6.84 -24.65
CA ALA A 3 -29.11 7.91 -23.71
C ALA A 3 -29.14 7.48 -22.23
N ALA A 4 -29.52 6.23 -21.93
CA ALA A 4 -29.53 5.73 -20.55
C ALA A 4 -28.10 5.54 -20.02
N VAL A 5 -27.19 5.03 -20.86
CA VAL A 5 -25.76 4.91 -20.55
C VAL A 5 -25.14 6.30 -20.38
N ALA A 6 -25.49 7.26 -21.24
CA ALA A 6 -25.00 8.65 -21.13
C ALA A 6 -25.40 9.30 -19.80
N ARG A 7 -26.67 9.15 -19.37
CA ARG A 7 -27.11 9.65 -18.04
C ARG A 7 -26.39 8.95 -16.88
N ALA A 8 -26.11 7.65 -16.98
CA ALA A 8 -25.36 6.92 -15.95
C ALA A 8 -23.90 7.40 -15.85
N VAL A 9 -23.23 7.60 -16.98
CA VAL A 9 -21.88 8.20 -17.05
C VAL A 9 -21.89 9.63 -16.51
N MET A 10 -22.93 10.40 -16.83
CA MET A 10 -23.09 11.78 -16.35
C MET A 10 -23.32 11.86 -14.84
N ALA A 11 -24.13 10.96 -14.28
CA ALA A 11 -24.33 10.84 -12.83
C ALA A 11 -23.04 10.40 -12.10
N LEU A 12 -22.23 9.54 -12.73
CA LEU A 12 -20.90 9.18 -12.21
C LEU A 12 -19.97 10.41 -12.19
N ALA A 13 -19.89 11.16 -13.29
CA ALA A 13 -19.08 12.38 -13.40
C ALA A 13 -19.45 13.43 -12.33
N ALA A 14 -20.75 13.65 -12.13
CA ALA A 14 -21.25 14.56 -11.08
C ALA A 14 -20.86 14.11 -9.66
N ARG A 15 -20.80 12.78 -9.38
CA ARG A 15 -20.35 12.24 -8.09
C ARG A 15 -18.83 12.35 -7.90
N CYS A 16 -18.04 12.25 -8.97
CA CYS A 16 -16.58 12.42 -8.93
C CYS A 16 -16.14 13.85 -8.56
N LEU A 17 -17.00 14.86 -8.76
CA LEU A 17 -16.69 16.27 -8.45
C LEU A 17 -16.73 16.61 -6.94
N GLY A 18 -17.34 15.76 -6.12
CA GLY A 18 -17.47 15.97 -4.68
C GLY A 18 -18.38 17.14 -4.26
N PRO A 19 -18.60 17.34 -2.94
CA PRO A 19 -19.55 18.33 -2.44
C PRO A 19 -19.12 19.78 -2.69
N GLY A 20 -17.80 20.06 -2.76
CA GLY A 20 -17.28 21.41 -2.98
C GLY A 20 -17.52 21.99 -4.38
N ARG A 21 -17.98 21.19 -5.35
CA ARG A 21 -18.22 21.63 -6.73
C ARG A 21 -19.62 21.30 -7.26
N GLN A 22 -20.62 21.28 -6.37
CA GLN A 22 -22.04 21.11 -6.76
C GLN A 22 -22.48 22.10 -7.85
N GLN A 23 -22.04 23.36 -7.82
CA GLN A 23 -22.36 24.34 -8.87
C GLN A 23 -21.84 23.92 -10.25
N TRP A 24 -20.63 23.36 -10.33
CA TRP A 24 -20.10 22.84 -11.58
C TRP A 24 -20.87 21.60 -12.03
N ALA A 25 -21.19 20.67 -11.12
CA ALA A 25 -22.00 19.49 -11.43
C ALA A 25 -23.39 19.85 -11.97
N LEU A 26 -24.03 20.89 -11.43
CA LEU A 26 -25.32 21.44 -11.90
C LEU A 26 -25.20 22.08 -13.29
N ALA A 27 -24.17 22.90 -13.53
CA ALA A 27 -23.91 23.47 -14.85
C ALA A 27 -23.67 22.37 -15.90
N MET A 28 -22.88 21.36 -15.55
CA MET A 28 -22.63 20.18 -16.37
C MET A 28 -23.93 19.44 -16.74
N GLN A 29 -24.87 19.30 -15.79
CA GLN A 29 -26.19 18.68 -16.04
C GLN A 29 -27.06 19.53 -16.98
N ALA A 30 -27.05 20.86 -16.83
CA ALA A 30 -27.78 21.75 -17.73
C ALA A 30 -27.23 21.70 -19.18
N GLU A 31 -25.91 21.63 -19.35
CA GLU A 31 -25.28 21.46 -20.67
C GLU A 31 -25.48 20.06 -21.27
N PHE A 32 -25.65 19.03 -20.42
CA PHE A 32 -25.93 17.66 -20.89
C PHE A 32 -27.26 17.56 -21.64
N ASP A 33 -28.30 18.30 -21.23
CA ASP A 33 -29.60 18.28 -21.92
C ASP A 33 -29.48 18.87 -23.34
N ALA A 34 -28.72 19.94 -23.53
CA ALA A 34 -28.38 20.44 -24.88
C ALA A 34 -27.58 19.41 -25.70
N ALA A 35 -26.64 18.68 -25.08
CA ALA A 35 -25.89 17.61 -25.75
C ALA A 35 -26.76 16.37 -26.10
N VAL A 36 -27.91 16.19 -25.45
CA VAL A 36 -28.95 15.21 -25.84
C VAL A 36 -29.69 15.68 -27.09
N GLU A 37 -30.06 16.96 -27.17
CA GLU A 37 -30.73 17.56 -28.34
C GLU A 37 -29.81 17.52 -29.59
N ASP A 38 -28.52 17.83 -29.42
CA ASP A 38 -27.47 17.73 -30.46
C ASP A 38 -27.13 16.27 -30.86
N GLY A 39 -27.78 15.27 -30.26
CA GLY A 39 -27.60 13.85 -30.59
C GLY A 39 -26.25 13.24 -30.18
N LYS A 40 -25.44 13.93 -29.35
CA LYS A 40 -24.09 13.49 -28.93
C LYS A 40 -23.92 13.26 -27.41
N PRO A 41 -24.92 12.74 -26.67
CA PRO A 41 -24.89 12.76 -25.20
C PRO A 41 -23.79 11.87 -24.58
N LEU A 42 -23.41 10.77 -25.24
CA LEU A 42 -22.33 9.89 -24.72
C LEU A 42 -20.95 10.55 -24.78
N ALA A 43 -20.65 11.28 -25.86
CA ALA A 43 -19.36 11.94 -26.02
C ALA A 43 -19.19 13.07 -25.00
N PHE A 44 -20.25 13.85 -24.78
CA PHE A 44 -20.29 14.88 -23.75
C PHE A 44 -20.12 14.29 -22.35
N ALA A 45 -20.93 13.28 -21.97
CA ALA A 45 -20.84 12.65 -20.65
C ALA A 45 -19.46 12.03 -20.37
N LEU A 46 -18.81 11.42 -21.37
CA LEU A 46 -17.44 10.91 -21.24
C LEU A 46 -16.41 12.04 -21.07
N GLY A 47 -16.54 13.14 -21.82
CA GLY A 47 -15.70 14.33 -21.64
C GLY A 47 -15.82 14.92 -20.23
N CYS A 48 -17.05 15.03 -19.74
CA CYS A 48 -17.36 15.44 -18.37
C CYS A 48 -16.77 14.51 -17.31
N LEU A 49 -16.84 13.18 -17.51
CA LEU A 49 -16.23 12.21 -16.60
C LEU A 49 -14.70 12.35 -16.58
N VAL A 50 -14.06 12.50 -17.74
CA VAL A 50 -12.60 12.71 -17.83
C VAL A 50 -12.19 14.03 -17.16
N ALA A 51 -12.95 15.10 -17.35
CA ALA A 51 -12.71 16.39 -16.70
C ALA A 51 -12.86 16.28 -15.17
N ALA A 52 -13.94 15.66 -14.68
CA ALA A 52 -14.19 15.45 -13.26
C ALA A 52 -13.11 14.57 -12.60
N CYS A 53 -12.70 13.47 -13.25
CA CYS A 53 -11.62 12.61 -12.77
C CYS A 53 -10.27 13.32 -12.75
N ARG A 54 -9.94 14.09 -13.80
CA ARG A 54 -8.70 14.88 -13.85
C ARG A 54 -8.66 15.94 -12.75
N GLU A 55 -9.77 16.60 -12.49
CA GLU A 55 -9.86 17.59 -11.41
C GLU A 55 -9.75 16.93 -10.02
N GLY A 56 -10.42 15.79 -9.82
CA GLY A 56 -10.31 15.00 -8.59
C GLY A 56 -8.86 14.60 -8.30
N LEU A 57 -8.12 14.18 -9.33
CA LEU A 57 -6.69 13.87 -9.25
C LEU A 57 -5.78 15.10 -9.02
N GLN A 58 -6.26 16.33 -9.26
CA GLN A 58 -5.51 17.55 -8.94
C GLN A 58 -5.71 18.02 -7.50
N GLN A 59 -6.78 17.60 -6.81
CA GLN A 59 -6.98 17.93 -5.40
C GLN A 59 -6.15 17.03 -4.48
N ASP A 60 -5.67 17.58 -3.35
CA ASP A 60 -4.83 16.85 -2.39
C ASP A 60 -5.46 15.52 -1.94
N GLU A 61 -6.79 15.48 -1.78
CA GLU A 61 -7.54 14.28 -1.39
C GLU A 61 -7.46 13.16 -2.46
N GLY A 62 -7.56 13.50 -3.75
CA GLY A 62 -7.48 12.53 -4.84
C GLY A 62 -6.05 12.07 -5.12
N GLN A 63 -5.07 12.97 -4.96
CA GLN A 63 -3.65 12.61 -4.95
C GLN A 63 -3.32 11.67 -3.78
N PHE A 64 -3.92 11.92 -2.62
CA PHE A 64 -3.75 11.10 -1.43
C PHE A 64 -4.32 9.69 -1.62
N VAL A 65 -5.54 9.55 -2.15
CA VAL A 65 -6.12 8.24 -2.51
C VAL A 65 -5.24 7.51 -3.53
N LEU A 66 -4.76 8.20 -4.58
CA LEU A 66 -3.83 7.61 -5.55
C LEU A 66 -2.53 7.13 -4.87
N ALA A 67 -1.98 7.91 -3.94
CA ALA A 67 -0.80 7.56 -3.17
C ALA A 67 -1.04 6.35 -2.23
N GLN A 68 -2.23 6.20 -1.64
CA GLN A 68 -2.60 5.00 -0.88
C GLN A 68 -2.61 3.74 -1.76
N TYR A 69 -3.24 3.80 -2.94
CA TYR A 69 -3.27 2.66 -3.87
C TYR A 69 -1.87 2.33 -4.41
N LEU A 70 -1.05 3.33 -4.75
CA LEU A 70 0.34 3.12 -5.14
C LEU A 70 1.16 2.50 -3.99
N LEU A 71 1.00 2.97 -2.75
CA LEU A 71 1.67 2.41 -1.57
C LEU A 71 1.27 0.95 -1.33
N ALA A 72 -0.03 0.63 -1.43
CA ALA A 72 -0.53 -0.73 -1.31
C ALA A 72 0.03 -1.65 -2.41
N LEU A 73 -0.09 -1.26 -3.69
CA LEU A 73 0.20 -2.11 -4.83
C LEU A 73 1.70 -2.21 -5.16
N ALA A 74 2.45 -1.12 -5.05
CA ALA A 74 3.86 -1.06 -5.46
C ALA A 74 4.86 -1.32 -4.32
N LEU A 75 4.42 -1.30 -3.05
CA LEU A 75 5.33 -1.45 -1.91
C LEU A 75 4.87 -2.49 -0.89
N LEU A 76 3.63 -2.44 -0.40
CA LEU A 76 3.15 -3.40 0.59
C LEU A 76 2.95 -4.81 -0.01
N LEU A 77 2.34 -4.91 -1.20
CA LEU A 77 2.09 -6.20 -1.85
C LEU A 77 3.40 -6.91 -2.27
N PRO A 78 4.41 -6.24 -2.88
CA PRO A 78 5.71 -6.87 -3.16
C PRO A 78 6.49 -7.22 -1.90
N MET A 79 6.40 -6.41 -0.82
CA MET A 79 7.02 -6.74 0.45
C MET A 79 6.39 -7.98 1.10
N ALA A 80 5.07 -8.14 1.02
CA ALA A 80 4.39 -9.35 1.48
C ALA A 80 4.80 -10.57 0.65
N ALA A 81 4.83 -10.45 -0.69
CA ALA A 81 5.28 -11.51 -1.58
C ALA A 81 6.70 -11.98 -1.28
N LEU A 82 7.65 -11.05 -1.09
CA LEU A 82 9.04 -11.38 -0.71
C LEU A 82 9.15 -12.10 0.64
N GLN A 83 8.31 -11.76 1.62
CA GLN A 83 8.33 -12.40 2.95
C GLN A 83 7.70 -13.79 2.93
N VAL A 84 6.65 -13.98 2.12
CA VAL A 84 6.04 -15.30 1.89
C VAL A 84 6.98 -16.19 1.09
N ASP A 85 7.63 -15.69 0.03
CA ASP A 85 8.65 -16.42 -0.75
C ASP A 85 9.80 -16.91 0.13
N GLN A 86 10.35 -16.05 1.00
CA GLN A 86 11.39 -16.43 1.96
C GLN A 86 10.94 -17.52 2.95
N ALA A 87 9.67 -17.50 3.37
CA ALA A 87 9.13 -18.55 4.24
C ALA A 87 8.81 -19.86 3.49
N VAL A 88 8.37 -19.80 2.24
CA VAL A 88 7.97 -20.97 1.43
C VAL A 88 9.18 -21.68 0.84
N GLY A 89 10.20 -20.95 0.38
CA GLY A 89 11.44 -21.51 -0.15
C GLY A 89 12.19 -22.40 0.86
N PHE A 90 11.99 -22.14 2.17
CA PHE A 90 12.51 -22.99 3.25
C PHE A 90 11.73 -24.30 3.42
N LEU A 91 10.42 -24.34 3.14
CA LEU A 91 9.60 -25.57 3.23
C LEU A 91 9.80 -26.51 2.02
N LEU A 92 9.84 -25.94 0.82
CA LEU A 92 9.78 -26.72 -0.42
C LEU A 92 11.14 -27.24 -0.90
N THR A 93 12.24 -26.65 -0.42
CA THR A 93 13.60 -26.97 -0.86
C THR A 93 14.58 -27.05 0.32
N PRO A 94 14.48 -28.07 1.19
CA PRO A 94 15.51 -28.34 2.19
C PRO A 94 16.82 -28.76 1.50
N GLY A 95 17.71 -27.79 1.27
CA GLY A 95 19.06 -27.99 0.74
C GLY A 95 19.32 -27.51 -0.71
N ALA A 96 18.35 -26.90 -1.40
CA ALA A 96 18.57 -26.27 -2.71
C ALA A 96 18.51 -24.73 -2.61
N GLY A 97 19.43 -24.04 -3.29
CA GLY A 97 19.77 -22.64 -2.96
C GLY A 97 18.99 -21.55 -3.73
N LEU A 98 18.57 -20.54 -2.95
CA LEU A 98 18.14 -19.17 -3.34
C LEU A 98 16.78 -19.05 -4.07
N PRO A 99 15.96 -18.03 -3.71
CA PRO A 99 16.35 -16.62 -3.78
C PRO A 99 17.08 -16.03 -2.56
N TYR A 100 16.83 -16.52 -1.34
CA TYR A 100 17.61 -16.28 -0.10
C TYR A 100 17.36 -17.41 0.92
N GLY A 101 18.30 -18.29 1.29
CA GLY A 101 19.57 -18.64 0.64
C GLY A 101 20.85 -18.22 1.37
N MET A 102 21.02 -16.94 1.72
CA MET A 102 22.17 -16.45 2.51
C MET A 102 22.12 -16.87 4.00
N VAL A 103 21.18 -17.76 4.36
CA VAL A 103 21.12 -18.51 5.62
C VAL A 103 21.79 -19.89 5.50
N ALA A 104 22.04 -20.36 4.28
CA ALA A 104 22.51 -21.70 3.94
C ALA A 104 23.79 -21.72 3.10
N ASN A 105 24.52 -20.59 3.02
CA ASN A 105 25.93 -20.69 2.68
C ASN A 105 26.63 -21.42 3.84
N HIS A 106 27.14 -22.63 3.59
CA HIS A 106 27.79 -23.46 4.61
C HIS A 106 29.02 -22.78 5.25
N ALA A 107 29.49 -21.65 4.69
CA ALA A 107 30.51 -20.79 5.26
C ALA A 107 30.05 -19.90 6.45
N ALA A 108 28.74 -19.73 6.67
CA ALA A 108 28.20 -18.85 7.74
C ALA A 108 27.60 -19.61 8.94
N GLN A 109 27.33 -20.92 8.80
CA GLN A 109 26.94 -21.74 9.94
C GLN A 109 28.16 -21.95 10.86
N ASN A 110 28.19 -21.23 11.97
CA ASN A 110 29.19 -21.46 13.01
C ASN A 110 29.00 -22.88 13.56
N PRO A 111 29.99 -23.80 13.42
CA PRO A 111 29.80 -25.21 13.78
C PRO A 111 29.48 -25.43 15.26
N TYR A 112 29.82 -24.48 16.14
CA TYR A 112 29.48 -24.51 17.56
C TYR A 112 28.02 -24.11 17.86
N LEU A 113 27.29 -23.57 16.88
CA LEU A 113 25.90 -23.07 17.03
C LEU A 113 24.88 -23.81 16.16
N ILE A 114 25.28 -24.76 15.31
CA ILE A 114 24.37 -25.46 14.36
C ILE A 114 23.09 -25.98 15.02
N TRP A 115 23.18 -26.57 16.21
CA TRP A 115 22.00 -27.12 16.91
C TRP A 115 21.02 -26.03 17.39
N SER A 116 21.53 -24.89 17.88
CA SER A 116 20.68 -23.76 18.29
C SER A 116 20.12 -23.00 17.10
N GLN A 117 20.92 -22.83 16.03
CA GLN A 117 20.48 -22.26 14.76
C GLN A 117 19.34 -23.08 14.16
N ASN A 118 19.51 -24.39 13.99
CA ASN A 118 18.48 -25.28 13.44
C ASN A 118 17.19 -25.29 14.28
N SER A 119 17.29 -25.21 15.60
CA SER A 119 16.13 -25.13 16.50
C SER A 119 15.37 -23.79 16.38
N ALA A 120 16.04 -22.71 15.99
CA ALA A 120 15.45 -21.38 15.87
C ALA A 120 14.84 -21.08 14.48
N LEU A 121 15.25 -21.80 13.43
CA LEU A 121 14.72 -21.67 12.07
C LEU A 121 13.17 -21.66 11.99
N PRO A 122 12.41 -22.61 12.59
CA PRO A 122 10.95 -22.59 12.50
C PRO A 122 10.32 -21.36 13.17
N VAL A 123 10.91 -20.85 14.25
CA VAL A 123 10.44 -19.61 14.92
C VAL A 123 10.70 -18.40 14.04
N LEU A 124 11.88 -18.32 13.41
CA LEU A 124 12.21 -17.26 12.45
C LEU A 124 11.24 -17.28 11.26
N GLN A 125 10.92 -18.48 10.75
CA GLN A 125 10.02 -18.70 9.62
C GLN A 125 8.57 -18.30 9.93
N LEU A 126 8.05 -18.66 11.11
CA LEU A 126 6.75 -18.17 11.60
C LEU A 126 6.73 -16.64 11.71
N LEU A 127 7.83 -16.03 12.15
CA LEU A 127 7.95 -14.57 12.24
C LEU A 127 7.89 -13.93 10.84
N TRP A 128 8.59 -14.48 9.84
CA TRP A 128 8.51 -14.03 8.44
C TRP A 128 7.10 -14.18 7.84
N LEU A 129 6.41 -15.31 8.05
CA LEU A 129 5.02 -15.50 7.62
C LEU A 129 4.08 -14.50 8.27
N SER A 130 4.19 -14.31 9.59
CA SER A 130 3.35 -13.37 10.33
C SER A 130 3.54 -11.93 9.85
N LEU A 131 4.78 -11.56 9.49
CA LEU A 131 5.11 -10.25 8.96
C LEU A 131 4.55 -10.07 7.53
N GLY A 132 4.62 -11.10 6.69
CA GLY A 132 4.04 -11.09 5.34
C GLY A 132 2.51 -10.94 5.37
N VAL A 133 1.83 -11.71 6.22
CA VAL A 133 0.39 -11.59 6.47
C VAL A 133 0.03 -10.21 7.04
N ALA A 134 0.84 -9.65 7.94
CA ALA A 134 0.63 -8.30 8.46
C ALA A 134 0.77 -7.22 7.37
N HIS A 135 1.71 -7.35 6.43
CA HIS A 135 1.83 -6.42 5.29
C HIS A 135 0.62 -6.50 4.33
N LEU A 136 0.09 -7.69 4.07
CA LEU A 136 -1.17 -7.90 3.33
C LEU A 136 -2.36 -7.26 4.06
N GLY A 137 -2.49 -7.49 5.37
CA GLY A 137 -3.52 -6.87 6.20
C GLY A 137 -3.41 -5.35 6.25
N LEU A 138 -2.20 -4.80 6.32
CA LEU A 138 -1.96 -3.36 6.24
C LEU A 138 -2.36 -2.79 4.88
N ALA A 139 -2.04 -3.47 3.77
CA ALA A 139 -2.44 -3.04 2.44
C ALA A 139 -3.97 -2.99 2.28
N TRP A 140 -4.66 -4.03 2.76
CA TRP A 140 -6.13 -4.11 2.76
C TRP A 140 -6.75 -2.97 3.55
N VAL A 141 -6.34 -2.80 4.81
CA VAL A 141 -6.87 -1.78 5.72
C VAL A 141 -6.52 -0.36 5.26
N LEU A 142 -5.38 -0.16 4.61
CA LEU A 142 -5.00 1.12 4.01
C LEU A 142 -5.91 1.50 2.84
N VAL A 143 -6.42 0.52 2.07
CA VAL A 143 -7.40 0.73 1.00
C VAL A 143 -8.82 0.93 1.56
N GLU A 144 -9.18 0.25 2.66
CA GLU A 144 -10.43 0.51 3.40
C GLU A 144 -10.47 1.90 4.07
N GLY A 145 -9.31 2.49 4.34
CA GLY A 145 -9.20 3.80 4.98
C GLY A 145 -9.39 3.81 6.50
N ASP A 146 -9.40 2.66 7.19
CA ASP A 146 -9.45 2.61 8.66
C ASP A 146 -8.08 2.92 9.26
N TRP A 147 -7.79 4.22 9.38
CA TRP A 147 -6.54 4.74 9.95
C TRP A 147 -6.24 4.25 11.37
N THR A 148 -7.26 3.90 12.16
CA THR A 148 -7.04 3.36 13.51
C THR A 148 -6.42 1.96 13.46
N ARG A 149 -6.79 1.16 12.46
CA ARG A 149 -6.18 -0.14 12.18
C ARG A 149 -4.86 0.00 11.43
N VAL A 150 -4.72 0.94 10.49
CA VAL A 150 -3.44 1.23 9.79
C VAL A 150 -2.32 1.49 10.80
N VAL A 151 -2.56 2.36 11.79
CA VAL A 151 -1.55 2.68 12.82
C VAL A 151 -1.21 1.47 13.69
N LYS A 152 -2.21 0.68 14.11
CA LYS A 152 -1.99 -0.55 14.92
C LYS A 152 -1.20 -1.61 14.17
N LEU A 153 -1.56 -1.89 12.91
CA LEU A 153 -0.85 -2.83 12.04
C LEU A 153 0.56 -2.34 11.71
N GLY A 154 0.74 -1.04 11.42
CA GLY A 154 2.04 -0.43 11.18
C GLY A 154 2.97 -0.53 12.40
N ALA A 155 2.45 -0.30 13.61
CA ALA A 155 3.20 -0.47 14.85
C ALA A 155 3.60 -1.94 15.10
N LEU A 156 2.67 -2.88 14.85
CA LEU A 156 2.94 -4.32 14.94
C LEU A 156 4.04 -4.76 13.95
N ILE A 157 3.96 -4.32 12.69
CA ILE A 157 4.98 -4.58 11.66
C ILE A 157 6.33 -4.00 12.06
N GLY A 158 6.35 -2.77 12.60
CA GLY A 158 7.56 -2.14 13.11
C GLY A 158 8.22 -2.96 14.24
N ALA A 159 7.44 -3.31 15.27
CA ALA A 159 7.92 -4.12 16.39
C ALA A 159 8.42 -5.50 15.94
N ALA A 160 7.65 -6.21 15.11
CA ALA A 160 8.05 -7.51 14.56
C ALA A 160 9.31 -7.41 13.68
N THR A 161 9.49 -6.33 12.91
CA THR A 161 10.70 -6.09 12.10
C THR A 161 11.94 -5.83 12.96
N ILE A 162 11.78 -5.10 14.08
CA ILE A 162 12.87 -4.87 15.04
C ILE A 162 13.26 -6.19 15.71
N THR A 163 12.28 -6.95 16.22
CA THR A 163 12.49 -8.26 16.84
C THR A 163 13.18 -9.22 15.87
N LEU A 164 12.70 -9.33 14.63
CA LEU A 164 13.29 -10.15 13.59
C LEU A 164 14.74 -9.73 13.29
N SER A 165 15.03 -8.43 13.21
CA SER A 165 16.39 -7.93 12.99
C SER A 165 17.34 -8.30 14.13
N VAL A 166 16.93 -8.12 15.38
CA VAL A 166 17.73 -8.51 16.56
C VAL A 166 17.97 -10.02 16.59
N PHE A 167 16.92 -10.83 16.41
CA PHE A 167 17.01 -12.29 16.46
C PHE A 167 17.89 -12.85 15.33
N THR A 168 17.75 -12.30 14.10
CA THR A 168 18.59 -12.65 12.95
C THR A 168 20.05 -12.31 13.21
N GLY A 169 20.35 -11.10 13.71
CA GLY A 169 21.72 -10.67 14.01
C GLY A 169 22.40 -11.49 15.10
N VAL A 170 21.66 -11.89 16.15
CA VAL A 170 22.17 -12.74 17.24
C VAL A 170 22.38 -14.18 16.81
N LEU A 171 21.48 -14.75 15.99
CA LEU A 171 21.55 -16.18 15.60
C LEU A 171 22.55 -16.45 14.49
N LEU A 172 22.66 -15.57 13.50
CA LEU A 172 23.52 -15.81 12.34
C LEU A 172 24.89 -15.14 12.46
N LEU A 173 25.06 -14.16 13.36
CA LEU A 173 26.23 -13.25 13.43
C LEU A 173 26.55 -12.52 12.11
N ASP A 174 25.74 -12.70 11.07
CA ASP A 174 25.94 -12.13 9.74
C ASP A 174 25.01 -10.93 9.52
N MET A 175 25.62 -9.75 9.45
CA MET A 175 24.94 -8.49 9.22
C MET A 175 24.63 -8.24 7.73
N SER A 176 25.09 -9.08 6.81
CA SER A 176 24.86 -8.95 5.37
C SER A 176 23.36 -8.90 5.02
N LEU A 177 22.54 -9.75 5.64
CA LEU A 177 21.08 -9.77 5.54
C LEU A 177 20.44 -8.45 6.03
N LEU A 178 20.97 -7.90 7.12
CA LEU A 178 20.52 -6.63 7.70
C LEU A 178 20.86 -5.45 6.77
N ILE A 179 22.04 -5.46 6.16
CA ILE A 179 22.50 -4.45 5.20
C ILE A 179 21.73 -4.55 3.87
N ALA A 180 21.50 -5.75 3.35
CA ALA A 180 20.83 -5.96 2.06
C ALA A 180 19.33 -5.64 2.07
N HIS A 181 18.64 -5.88 3.19
CA HIS A 181 17.18 -5.69 3.32
C HIS A 181 16.78 -4.45 4.14
N GLY A 182 17.67 -3.92 4.99
CA GLY A 182 17.45 -2.71 5.79
C GLY A 182 16.93 -1.52 4.99
N PRO A 183 17.55 -1.14 3.85
CA PRO A 183 17.09 -0.02 3.02
C PRO A 183 15.65 -0.18 2.53
N LYS A 184 15.27 -1.38 2.06
CA LYS A 184 13.91 -1.66 1.55
C LYS A 184 12.86 -1.51 2.66
N ARG A 185 13.16 -2.02 3.86
CA ARG A 185 12.30 -1.90 5.05
C ARG A 185 12.19 -0.45 5.54
N ALA A 186 13.30 0.30 5.54
CA ALA A 186 13.32 1.70 5.91
C ALA A 186 12.48 2.57 4.95
N ILE A 187 12.55 2.32 3.64
CA ILE A 187 11.71 2.98 2.63
C ILE A 187 10.23 2.68 2.88
N ALA A 188 9.87 1.43 3.14
CA ALA A 188 8.49 1.05 3.46
C ALA A 188 7.95 1.78 4.71
N LEU A 189 8.73 1.82 5.79
CA LEU A 189 8.35 2.53 7.01
C LEU A 189 8.23 4.05 6.79
N ALA A 190 9.18 4.64 6.05
CA ALA A 190 9.15 6.07 5.71
C ALA A 190 7.93 6.43 4.86
N ALA A 191 7.53 5.58 3.91
CA ALA A 191 6.35 5.79 3.08
C ALA A 191 5.05 5.71 3.88
N ILE A 192 4.93 4.75 4.80
CA ILE A 192 3.79 4.64 5.74
C ILE A 192 3.71 5.87 6.67
N LEU A 193 4.85 6.34 7.18
CA LEU A 193 4.90 7.54 8.01
C LEU A 193 4.58 8.81 7.21
N ALA A 194 5.01 8.90 5.96
CA ALA A 194 4.71 10.03 5.08
C ALA A 194 3.21 10.11 4.73
N THR A 195 2.56 8.99 4.41
CA THR A 195 1.11 8.94 4.17
C THR A 195 0.31 9.17 5.43
N ALA A 196 0.66 8.60 6.58
CA ALA A 196 0.01 8.90 7.85
C ALA A 196 0.11 10.39 8.23
N ARG A 197 1.27 11.03 7.99
CA ARG A 197 1.45 12.48 8.16
C ARG A 197 0.69 13.31 7.13
N TRP A 198 0.40 12.78 5.95
CA TRP A 198 -0.44 13.45 4.94
C TRP A 198 -1.90 13.37 5.34
N HIS A 199 -2.39 12.20 5.75
CA HIS A 199 -3.73 12.03 6.32
C HIS A 199 -4.00 13.05 7.44
N ALA A 200 -3.09 13.14 8.42
CA ALA A 200 -3.22 14.09 9.53
C ALA A 200 -3.30 15.57 9.08
N ARG A 201 -2.68 15.96 7.96
CA ARG A 201 -2.81 17.31 7.39
C ARG A 201 -4.16 17.54 6.72
N LEU A 202 -4.75 16.51 6.10
CA LEU A 202 -6.09 16.57 5.50
C LEU A 202 -7.18 16.57 6.58
N SER A 203 -6.99 15.79 7.66
CA SER A 203 -7.90 15.74 8.81
C SER A 203 -7.94 17.02 9.65
N HIS A 204 -6.93 17.89 9.55
CA HIS A 204 -6.86 19.18 10.27
C HIS A 204 -6.69 20.39 9.33
N PRO A 205 -7.72 20.80 8.56
CA PRO A 205 -7.67 22.02 7.75
C PRO A 205 -7.65 23.30 8.61
N THR A 206 -8.20 23.25 9.82
CA THR A 206 -8.73 24.42 10.54
C THR A 206 -7.67 25.34 11.17
N GLU A 207 -6.42 24.90 11.36
CA GLU A 207 -5.38 25.74 12.01
C GLU A 207 -4.67 26.72 11.06
N ARG A 208 -4.84 26.60 9.73
CA ARG A 208 -4.16 27.51 8.77
C ARG A 208 -4.89 28.82 8.48
N LEU A 209 -6.11 28.99 8.97
CA LEU A 209 -6.88 30.24 8.83
C LEU A 209 -6.83 31.13 10.10
N ALA A 210 -5.93 30.81 11.04
CA ALA A 210 -5.75 31.52 12.32
C ALA A 210 -4.33 32.13 12.49
N ARG A 211 -3.60 32.35 11.38
CA ARG A 211 -2.33 33.08 11.34
C ARG A 211 -2.28 33.98 10.11
#